data_AF-A0A967WW31-F1
#
_entry.id   AF-A0A967WW31-F1
#
_cell.length_a   1.000
_cell.length_b   1.000
_cell.length_c   1.000
_cell.angle_alpha   90.00
_cell.angle_beta   90.00
_cell.angle_gamma   90.00
#
_symmetry.space_group_name_H-M   'P 1'
#
loop_
_entity.id
_entity.type
_entity.pdbx_description
1 polymer ?
#
loop_
_entity_poly.entity_id
_entity_poly.type
_entity_poly.pdbx_seq_one_letter_code
_entity_poly.pdbx_strand_id
1 'polypeptide(L)'
;MVRITADLLGEALSLLPQDVCLYDRSGATPAPFGHGSCFMGAGTPVNVFDLQTGARRSATRQDVRDLVCLQDALPNVDVVRPTVTATDQGECSDLIEI
;
A
#
# COMPACT_ATOMS: atom_id res chain seq x y z
N MET A 1 15.95 2.13 -25.68
CA MET A 1 16.26 0.90 -24.90
C MET A 1 17.49 1.18 -24.07
N VAL A 2 17.41 1.01 -22.74
CA VAL A 2 18.54 1.24 -21.83
C VAL A 2 19.23 -0.10 -21.56
N ARG A 3 20.56 -0.14 -21.57
CA ARG A 3 21.36 -1.33 -21.23
C ARG A 3 22.13 -1.05 -19.93
N ILE A 4 22.08 -1.99 -18.99
CA ILE A 4 22.76 -1.90 -17.69
C ILE A 4 23.85 -2.99 -17.66
N THR A 5 25.09 -2.62 -17.34
CA THR A 5 26.20 -3.58 -17.22
C THR A 5 26.16 -4.30 -15.88
N ALA A 6 26.76 -5.49 -15.81
CA ALA A 6 26.87 -6.23 -14.56
C ALA A 6 27.64 -5.43 -13.49
N ASP A 7 28.71 -4.72 -13.89
CA ASP A 7 29.51 -3.91 -12.98
C ASP A 7 28.71 -2.75 -12.39
N LEU A 8 27.92 -2.03 -13.20
CA LEU A 8 27.07 -0.94 -12.73
C LEU A 8 25.98 -1.45 -11.79
N LEU A 9 25.39 -2.60 -12.10
CA LEU A 9 24.41 -3.25 -11.22
C LEU A 9 25.04 -3.66 -9.90
N GLY A 10 26.24 -4.25 -9.93
CA GLY A 10 26.98 -4.67 -8.74
C GLY A 10 27.34 -3.50 -7.84
N GLU A 11 27.86 -2.42 -8.41
CA GLU A 11 28.16 -1.19 -7.68
C GLU A 11 26.90 -0.61 -7.04
N ALA A 12 25.80 -0.47 -7.80
CA ALA A 12 24.54 0.05 -7.29
C ALA A 12 23.98 -0.78 -6.13
N LEU A 13 24.00 -2.11 -6.25
CA LEU A 13 23.53 -3.01 -5.19
C LEU A 13 24.44 -2.96 -3.94
N SER A 14 25.75 -2.75 -4.11
CA SER A 14 26.70 -2.66 -2.98
C SER A 14 26.49 -1.44 -2.09
N LEU A 15 25.84 -0.40 -2.61
CA LEU A 15 25.50 0.82 -1.87
C LEU A 15 24.20 0.71 -1.06
N LEU A 16 23.41 -0.35 -1.28
CA LEU A 16 22.12 -0.51 -0.60
C LEU A 16 22.32 -1.03 0.83
N PRO A 17 21.50 -0.56 1.79
CA PRO A 17 21.48 -1.15 3.12
C PRO A 17 21.01 -2.60 3.04
N GLN A 18 21.61 -3.47 3.86
CA GLN A 18 21.18 -4.87 3.98
C GLN A 18 19.82 -5.00 4.67
N ASP A 19 19.56 -4.13 5.64
CA ASP A 19 18.33 -4.08 6.42
C ASP A 19 17.79 -2.65 6.47
N VAL A 20 16.47 -2.51 6.32
CA VAL A 20 15.76 -1.23 6.43
C VAL A 20 14.65 -1.38 7.46
N CYS A 21 14.65 -0.49 8.44
CA CYS A 21 13.59 -0.42 9.44
C CYS A 21 12.58 0.65 9.04
N LEU A 22 11.33 0.25 8.80
CA LEU A 22 10.22 1.18 8.62
C LEU A 22 9.52 1.39 9.96
N TYR A 23 9.04 2.60 10.23
CA TYR A 23 8.37 2.93 11.47
C TYR A 23 6.96 3.43 11.21
N ASP A 24 6.08 3.23 12.18
CA ASP A 24 4.76 3.86 12.19
C ASP A 24 4.86 5.40 12.23
N ARG A 25 3.72 6.08 12.08
CA ARG A 25 3.65 7.56 12.08
C ARG A 25 4.18 8.20 13.36
N SER A 26 4.15 7.49 14.50
CA SER A 26 4.68 7.99 15.77
C SER A 26 6.19 7.79 15.92
N GLY A 27 6.80 6.98 15.04
CA GLY A 27 8.20 6.58 15.13
C GLY A 27 8.49 5.56 16.23
N ALA A 28 7.45 5.05 16.91
CA ALA A 28 7.62 4.22 18.11
C ALA A 28 7.75 2.74 17.78
N THR A 29 6.96 2.24 16.81
CA THR A 29 6.91 0.81 16.48
C THR A 29 7.59 0.56 15.14
N PRO A 30 8.69 -0.21 15.11
CA PRO A 30 9.24 -0.68 13.85
C PRO A 30 8.32 -1.74 13.24
N ALA A 31 8.14 -1.69 11.92
CA ALA A 31 7.45 -2.73 11.19
C ALA A 31 8.22 -4.06 11.31
N PRO A 32 7.53 -5.21 11.45
CA PRO A 32 8.15 -6.48 11.83
C PRO A 32 8.85 -7.20 10.66
N PHE A 33 9.40 -6.46 9.69
CA PHE A 33 10.11 -7.03 8.56
C PHE A 33 11.28 -7.93 9.04
N GLY A 34 11.43 -9.09 8.41
CA GLY A 34 12.46 -10.08 8.74
C GLY A 34 12.12 -11.05 9.87
N HIS A 35 11.00 -10.88 10.59
CA HIS A 35 10.63 -11.72 11.74
C HIS A 35 9.49 -12.72 11.45
N GLY A 36 9.05 -12.81 10.20
CA GLY A 36 7.95 -13.67 9.77
C GLY A 36 7.26 -13.12 8.52
N SER A 37 6.04 -13.61 8.26
CA SER A 37 5.17 -13.04 7.22
C SER A 37 4.56 -11.72 7.70
N CYS A 38 4.58 -10.71 6.84
CA CYS A 38 3.81 -9.49 7.03
C CYS A 38 2.67 -9.46 6.00
N PHE A 39 1.49 -9.07 6.44
CA PHE A 39 0.28 -9.05 5.63
C PHE A 39 -0.20 -7.61 5.41
N MET A 40 -0.67 -7.36 4.19
CA MET A 40 -1.24 -6.08 3.78
C MET A 40 -2.43 -6.32 2.87
N GLY A 41 -3.32 -5.33 2.77
CA GLY A 41 -4.40 -5.36 1.78
C GLY A 41 -3.85 -5.55 0.35
N ALA A 42 -4.62 -6.19 -0.53
CA ALA A 42 -4.26 -6.47 -1.91
C ALA A 42 -5.20 -5.75 -2.90
N GLY A 43 -4.70 -5.41 -4.09
CA GLY A 43 -5.45 -4.73 -5.15
C GLY A 43 -5.58 -3.20 -5.03
N THR A 44 -5.98 -2.59 -6.14
CA THR A 44 -6.35 -1.17 -6.33
C THR A 44 -7.47 -1.07 -7.40
N PRO A 45 -8.63 -1.76 -7.23
CA PRO A 45 -9.69 -1.66 -8.20
C PRO A 45 -10.38 -0.29 -8.13
N VAL A 46 -10.88 0.15 -9.28
CA VAL A 46 -11.66 1.39 -9.44
C VAL A 46 -13.14 1.21 -9.08
N ASN A 47 -13.57 -0.01 -8.74
CA ASN A 47 -14.95 -0.33 -8.39
C ASN A 47 -15.01 -1.10 -7.08
N VAL A 48 -16.08 -0.88 -6.32
CA VAL A 48 -16.44 -1.64 -5.12
C VAL A 48 -17.76 -2.37 -5.30
N PHE A 49 -17.94 -3.40 -4.49
CA PHE A 49 -19.24 -4.00 -4.25
C PHE A 49 -19.82 -3.39 -2.96
N ASP A 50 -20.86 -2.59 -3.11
CA ASP A 50 -21.50 -1.89 -1.99
C ASP A 50 -22.35 -2.87 -1.18
N LEU A 51 -21.97 -3.12 0.07
CA LEU A 51 -22.63 -4.12 0.93
C LEU A 51 -24.02 -3.70 1.39
N GLN A 52 -24.38 -2.42 1.33
CA GLN A 52 -25.70 -1.94 1.72
C GLN A 52 -26.71 -2.10 0.58
N THR A 53 -26.27 -1.84 -0.66
CA THR A 53 -27.15 -1.84 -1.84
C THR A 53 -27.03 -3.09 -2.69
N GLY A 54 -25.95 -3.87 -2.55
CA GLY A 54 -25.61 -5.00 -3.41
C GLY A 54 -25.17 -4.59 -4.82
N ALA A 55 -24.91 -3.31 -5.05
CA ALA A 55 -24.52 -2.79 -6.36
C ALA A 55 -23.00 -2.76 -6.54
N ARG A 56 -22.54 -3.05 -7.76
CA ARG A 56 -21.18 -2.71 -8.20
C ARG A 56 -21.17 -1.25 -8.65
N ARG A 57 -20.33 -0.42 -8.05
CA ARG A 57 -20.19 1.01 -8.36
C ARG A 57 -18.75 1.45 -8.33
N SER A 58 -18.46 2.62 -8.90
CA SER A 58 -17.15 3.24 -8.77
C SER A 58 -16.80 3.50 -7.30
N ALA A 59 -15.52 3.32 -6.98
CA ALA A 59 -14.98 3.61 -5.67
C ALA A 59 -14.80 5.12 -5.48
N THR A 60 -15.10 5.59 -4.28
CA THR A 60 -15.01 6.98 -3.85
C THR A 60 -13.90 7.13 -2.82
N ARG A 61 -13.53 8.37 -2.49
CA ARG A 61 -12.64 8.67 -1.38
C ARG A 61 -13.16 8.15 -0.04
N GLN A 62 -14.48 8.06 0.12
CA GLN A 62 -15.06 7.49 1.33
C GLN A 62 -14.78 5.99 1.44
N ASP A 63 -14.88 5.25 0.33
CA ASP A 63 -14.56 3.81 0.32
C ASP A 63 -13.10 3.56 0.70
N VAL A 64 -12.17 4.41 0.24
CA VAL A 64 -10.77 4.36 0.67
C VAL A 64 -10.66 4.51 2.18
N ARG A 65 -11.29 5.55 2.75
CA ARG A 65 -11.24 5.82 4.19
C ARG A 65 -11.77 4.61 4.97
N ASP A 66 -12.92 4.09 4.58
CA ASP A 66 -13.59 3.01 5.29
C ASP A 66 -12.76 1.71 5.24
N LEU A 67 -12.18 1.39 4.08
CA LEU A 67 -11.32 0.21 3.92
C LEU A 67 -9.97 0.35 4.62
N VAL A 68 -9.39 1.56 4.67
CA VAL A 68 -8.17 1.84 5.45
C VAL A 68 -8.45 1.69 6.95
N CYS A 69 -9.55 2.27 7.44
CA CYS A 69 -9.96 2.11 8.84
C CYS A 69 -10.27 0.65 9.20
N LEU A 70 -10.90 -0.10 8.29
CA LEU A 70 -11.13 -1.54 8.49
C LEU A 70 -9.81 -2.30 8.60
N GLN A 71 -8.85 -2.05 7.70
CA GLN A 71 -7.53 -2.68 7.74
C GLN A 71 -6.77 -2.36 9.03
N ASP A 72 -6.76 -1.09 9.46
CA ASP A 72 -6.10 -0.63 10.68
C ASP A 72 -6.64 -1.31 11.95
N ALA A 73 -7.92 -1.69 11.94
CA ALA A 73 -8.56 -2.41 13.05
C ALA A 73 -8.29 -3.93 13.07
N LEU A 74 -7.71 -4.51 12.01
CA LEU A 74 -7.48 -5.95 11.91
C LEU A 74 -6.11 -6.32 12.50
N PRO A 75 -6.03 -7.18 13.53
CA PRO A 75 -4.76 -7.55 14.17
C PRO A 75 -3.83 -8.40 13.28
N ASN A 76 -4.34 -8.88 12.14
CA ASN A 76 -3.59 -9.69 11.18
C ASN A 76 -3.10 -8.85 9.98
N VAL A 77 -3.31 -7.53 9.99
CA VAL A 77 -2.81 -6.63 8.95
C VAL A 77 -1.67 -5.80 9.53
N ASP A 78 -0.46 -6.03 9.04
CA ASP A 78 0.75 -5.37 9.54
C ASP A 78 1.00 -4.02 8.85
N VAL A 79 0.56 -3.89 7.59
CA VAL A 79 0.73 -2.67 6.79
C VAL A 79 -0.60 -2.28 6.18
N VAL A 80 -1.10 -1.13 6.61
CA VAL A 80 -2.32 -0.52 6.08
C VAL A 80 -2.00 0.21 4.79
N ARG A 81 -2.72 -0.10 3.72
CA ARG A 81 -2.66 0.66 2.48
C ARG A 81 -4.04 0.85 1.85
N PRO A 82 -4.22 1.90 1.04
CA PRO A 82 -5.37 2.04 0.16
C PRO A 82 -5.53 0.79 -0.72
N THR A 83 -6.70 0.16 -0.65
CA THR A 83 -7.00 -1.06 -1.43
C THR A 83 -7.92 -0.79 -2.61
N VAL A 84 -8.34 0.46 -2.84
CA VAL A 84 -9.19 0.90 -3.97
C VAL A 84 -8.75 2.29 -4.43
N THR A 85 -9.02 2.62 -5.69
CA THR A 85 -8.71 3.94 -6.27
C THR A 85 -9.92 4.86 -6.14
N ALA A 86 -9.73 6.05 -5.57
CA ALA A 86 -10.83 7.01 -5.39
C ALA A 86 -11.14 7.77 -6.69
N THR A 87 -12.03 7.21 -7.50
CA THR A 87 -12.35 7.74 -8.84
C THR A 87 -13.06 9.11 -8.83
N ASP A 88 -13.50 9.58 -7.67
CA ASP A 88 -14.13 10.88 -7.48
C ASP A 88 -13.11 12.02 -7.20
N GLN A 89 -11.81 11.74 -7.30
CA GLN A 89 -10.74 12.72 -7.04
C GLN A 89 -10.04 13.26 -8.30
N GLY A 90 -10.48 12.88 -9.51
CA GLY A 90 -9.90 13.37 -10.77
C GLY A 90 -8.41 13.04 -10.89
N GLU A 91 -7.56 14.04 -11.15
CA GLU A 91 -6.10 13.87 -11.23
C GLU A 91 -5.46 13.41 -9.91
N CYS A 92 -6.14 13.62 -8.78
CA CYS A 92 -5.66 13.18 -7.46
C CYS A 92 -6.05 11.74 -7.10
N SER A 93 -6.68 11.00 -8.01
CA SER A 93 -7.15 9.62 -7.73
C SER A 93 -6.00 8.69 -7.35
N ASP A 94 -4.82 8.89 -7.94
CA ASP A 94 -3.61 8.09 -7.69
C ASP A 94 -2.82 8.57 -6.46
N LEU A 95 -2.99 9.83 -6.05
CA LEU A 95 -2.31 10.38 -4.87
C LEU A 95 -2.79 9.76 -3.56
N ILE A 96 -3.92 9.06 -3.60
CA ILE A 96 -4.43 8.37 -2.43
C ILE A 96 -3.57 7.14 -2.11
N GLU A 97 -2.83 6.57 -3.06
CA GLU A 97 -1.97 5.39 -2.88
C GLU A 97 -0.61 5.67 -2.21
N ILE A 98 -0.31 6.94 -1.91
CA ILE A 98 1.02 7.42 -1.45
C ILE A 98 1.00 7.86 0.02
#